data_AF-A0A2M8D8M2-F1
#
_entry.id   AF-A0A2M8D8M2-F1
#
_cell.length_a   1.000
_cell.length_b   1.000
_cell.length_c   1.000
_cell.angle_alpha   90.00
_cell.angle_beta   90.00
_cell.angle_gamma   90.00
#
_symmetry.space_group_name_H-M   'P 1'
#
loop_
_entity.id
_entity.type
_entity.pdbx_description
1 polymer ?
#
loop_
_entity_poly.entity_id
_entity_poly.type
_entity_poly.pdbx_seq_one_letter_code
_entity_poly.pdbx_strand_id
1 'polypeptide(L)'
;MLPQIVNIIAGFLLAVPKIMELGVAKNAIKKIESRLRPFEGIIGWVVLILGVGMLIERITFMPIFYRYYYIGGGFAQSIPAILMGLILLADFFRKHKDLDHFIKQIEPYKIWIGFWGITAGFISILSGCAFLC
;
A
#
# COMPACT_ATOMS: atom_id res chain seq x y z
N MET A 1 3.92 2.93 12.75
CA MET A 1 5.12 3.10 11.88
C MET A 1 5.25 2.00 10.83
N LEU A 2 5.08 0.71 11.17
CA LEU A 2 5.17 -0.38 10.20
C LEU A 2 4.18 -0.24 9.01
N PRO A 3 2.88 0.06 9.22
CA PRO A 3 1.93 0.23 8.09
C PRO A 3 2.29 1.39 7.16
N GLN A 4 2.86 2.47 7.70
CA GLN A 4 3.31 3.63 6.93
C GLN A 4 4.45 3.24 5.99
N ILE A 5 5.46 2.55 6.51
CA ILE A 5 6.62 2.09 5.74
C ILE A 5 6.17 1.13 4.64
N VAL A 6 5.31 0.17 4.99
CA VAL A 6 4.80 -0.82 4.02
C VAL A 6 3.99 -0.14 2.92
N ASN A 7 3.15 0.86 3.25
CA ASN A 7 2.43 1.64 2.23
C ASN A 7 3.36 2.43 1.31
N ILE A 8 4.43 3.03 1.84
CA ILE A 8 5.43 3.73 1.02
C ILE A 8 6.11 2.74 0.07
N ILE A 9 6.48 1.56 0.56
CA ILE A 9 7.14 0.53 -0.23
C ILE A 9 6.21 -0.01 -1.33
N ALA A 10 4.97 -0.36 -0.98
CA ALA A 10 3.96 -0.83 -1.92
C ALA A 10 3.62 0.25 -2.96
N GLY A 11 3.45 1.49 -2.51
CA GLY A 11 3.17 2.63 -3.39
C GLY A 11 4.33 2.95 -4.31
N PHE A 12 5.57 2.84 -3.82
CA PHE A 12 6.77 2.96 -4.64
C PHE A 12 6.77 1.91 -5.75
N LEU A 13 6.55 0.63 -5.43
CA LEU A 13 6.49 -0.46 -6.41
C LEU A 13 5.49 -0.18 -7.54
N LEU A 14 4.31 0.32 -7.21
CA LEU A 14 3.28 0.65 -8.20
C LEU A 14 3.59 1.92 -9.00
N ALA A 15 4.29 2.88 -8.39
CA ALA A 15 4.68 4.13 -9.03
C ALA A 15 5.97 4.03 -9.86
N VAL A 16 6.76 2.93 -9.73
CA VAL A 16 8.05 2.75 -10.43
C VAL A 16 8.01 3.12 -11.91
N PRO A 17 7.02 2.70 -12.72
CA PRO A 17 6.97 3.04 -14.15
C PRO A 17 7.02 4.55 -14.40
N LYS A 18 6.28 5.33 -13.60
CA LYS A 18 6.24 6.80 -13.72
C LYS A 18 7.51 7.45 -13.19
N ILE A 19 8.08 6.94 -12.11
CA ILE A 19 9.34 7.47 -11.54
C ILE A 19 10.51 7.21 -12.52
N MET A 20 10.53 6.05 -13.19
CA MET A 20 11.53 5.77 -14.23
C MET A 20 11.37 6.67 -15.46
N GLU A 21 10.14 7.05 -15.82
CA GLU A 21 9.85 7.98 -16.91
C GLU A 21 10.44 9.38 -16.64
N LEU A 22 10.38 9.84 -15.38
CA LEU A 22 10.90 11.14 -14.95
C LEU A 22 12.44 11.26 -15.04
N GLY A 23 13.17 10.17 -15.31
CA GLY A 23 14.62 10.23 -15.56
C GLY A 23 15.49 10.40 -14.33
N VAL A 24 14.92 10.79 -13.19
CA VAL A 24 15.64 10.99 -11.93
C VAL A 24 16.11 9.65 -11.37
N ALA A 25 17.42 9.50 -11.14
CA ALA A 25 18.01 8.35 -10.45
C ALA A 25 17.62 6.95 -10.98
N LYS A 26 17.40 6.81 -12.31
CA LYS A 26 17.00 5.55 -12.98
C LYS A 26 17.79 4.32 -12.51
N ASN A 27 19.11 4.45 -12.37
CA ASN A 27 19.98 3.34 -11.94
C ASN A 27 19.72 2.93 -10.48
N ALA A 28 19.46 3.90 -9.60
CA ALA A 28 19.15 3.62 -8.19
C ALA A 28 17.76 2.98 -8.04
N ILE A 29 16.76 3.53 -8.74
CA ILE A 29 15.38 3.00 -8.74
C ILE A 29 15.38 1.56 -9.24
N LYS A 30 16.05 1.29 -10.37
CA LYS A 30 16.11 -0.07 -10.95
C LYS A 30 16.79 -1.07 -10.01
N LYS A 31 17.80 -0.62 -9.25
CA LYS A 31 18.48 -1.46 -8.24
C LYS A 31 17.60 -1.75 -7.02
N ILE A 32 16.75 -0.80 -6.63
CA ILE A 32 15.78 -0.99 -5.55
C ILE A 32 14.64 -1.89 -6.04
N GLU A 33 14.04 -1.59 -7.19
CA GLU A 33 12.98 -2.38 -7.81
C GLU A 33 13.40 -3.85 -8.00
N SER A 34 14.61 -4.11 -8.51
CA SER A 34 15.08 -5.50 -8.72
C SER A 34 15.23 -6.29 -7.44
N ARG A 35 15.45 -5.63 -6.29
CA ARG A 35 15.48 -6.26 -4.97
C ARG A 35 14.09 -6.47 -4.38
N LEU A 36 13.13 -5.60 -4.69
CA LEU A 36 11.78 -5.66 -4.12
C LEU A 36 10.81 -6.51 -4.95
N ARG A 37 10.92 -6.54 -6.28
CA ARG A 37 10.06 -7.36 -7.17
C ARG A 37 9.94 -8.83 -6.75
N PRO A 38 11.00 -9.54 -6.34
CA PRO A 38 10.88 -10.94 -5.89
C PRO A 38 9.97 -11.11 -4.67
N PHE A 39 9.83 -10.06 -3.86
CA PHE A 39 9.01 -10.03 -2.65
C PHE A 39 7.66 -9.34 -2.88
N GLU A 40 7.31 -9.00 -4.13
CA GLU A 40 6.10 -8.24 -4.47
C GLU A 40 4.83 -8.89 -3.90
N GLY A 41 4.69 -10.20 -4.04
CA GLY A 41 3.56 -10.93 -3.46
C GLY A 41 3.53 -10.90 -1.93
N ILE A 42 4.69 -10.99 -1.27
CA ILE A 42 4.76 -10.90 0.20
C ILE A 42 4.40 -9.48 0.65
N ILE A 43 4.93 -8.46 -0.03
CA ILE A 43 4.61 -7.05 0.23
C ILE A 43 3.11 -6.82 0.01
N GLY A 44 2.53 -7.38 -1.05
CA GLY A 44 1.10 -7.35 -1.36
C GLY A 44 0.24 -7.94 -0.24
N TRP A 45 0.61 -9.11 0.29
CA TRP A 45 -0.10 -9.70 1.43
C TRP A 45 0.02 -8.87 2.70
N VAL A 46 1.22 -8.41 3.03
CA VAL A 46 1.45 -7.61 4.24
C VAL A 46 0.66 -6.30 4.16
N VAL A 47 0.73 -5.58 3.04
CA VAL A 47 0.01 -4.30 2.88
C VAL A 47 -1.51 -4.50 2.89
N LEU A 48 -2.01 -5.59 2.29
CA LEU A 48 -3.43 -5.91 2.28
C LEU A 48 -3.94 -6.25 3.69
N ILE A 49 -3.25 -7.14 4.42
CA ILE A 49 -3.63 -7.54 5.78
C ILE A 49 -3.61 -6.34 6.72
N LEU A 50 -2.57 -5.51 6.64
CA LEU A 50 -2.50 -4.29 7.45
C LEU A 50 -3.60 -3.30 7.06
N GLY A 51 -3.87 -3.12 5.77
CA GLY A 51 -4.94 -2.27 5.26
C GLY A 51 -6.32 -2.67 5.77
N VAL A 52 -6.64 -3.96 5.67
CA VAL A 52 -7.91 -4.53 6.14
C VAL A 52 -7.99 -4.46 7.67
N GLY A 53 -6.92 -4.77 8.39
CA GLY A 53 -6.87 -4.66 9.85
C GLY A 53 -7.18 -3.24 10.34
N MET A 54 -6.53 -2.23 9.74
CA MET A 54 -6.79 -0.82 10.01
C MET A 54 -8.24 -0.42 9.74
N LEU A 55 -8.83 -0.93 8.66
CA LEU A 55 -10.23 -0.63 8.32
C LEU A 55 -11.21 -1.26 9.31
N ILE A 56 -11.00 -2.53 9.69
CA ILE A 56 -11.85 -3.24 10.66
C ILE A 56 -11.81 -2.56 12.02
N GLU A 57 -10.61 -2.23 12.52
CA GLU A 57 -10.46 -1.52 13.80
C GLU A 57 -11.27 -0.22 13.83
N ARG A 58 -11.29 0.52 12.72
CA ARG A 58 -12.01 1.79 12.61
C ARG A 58 -13.53 1.60 12.54
N ILE A 59 -14.01 0.53 11.89
CA ILE A 59 -15.45 0.25 11.75
C ILE A 59 -16.02 -0.34 13.05
N THR A 60 -15.30 -1.23 13.72
CA THR A 60 -15.81 -1.97 14.89
C THR A 60 -15.60 -1.20 16.21
N PHE A 61 -14.94 -0.03 16.21
CA PHE A 61 -14.57 0.74 17.41
C PHE A 61 -13.87 -0.09 18.51
N MET A 62 -13.32 -1.24 18.13
CA MET A 62 -12.81 -2.26 19.04
C MET A 62 -11.28 -2.18 19.00
N PRO A 63 -10.61 -1.81 20.11
CA PRO A 63 -9.17 -1.60 20.13
C PRO A 63 -8.41 -2.94 20.29
N ILE A 64 -8.67 -3.91 19.40
CA ILE A 64 -8.05 -5.23 19.46
C ILE A 64 -6.52 -5.12 19.27
N PHE A 65 -6.06 -4.22 18.39
CA PHE A 65 -4.64 -4.05 18.09
C PHE A 65 -3.98 -2.84 18.78
N TYR A 66 -4.78 -1.91 19.33
CA TYR A 66 -4.31 -0.68 19.99
C TYR A 66 -3.36 -0.94 21.18
N ARG A 67 -3.46 -2.11 21.83
CA ARG A 67 -2.65 -2.44 23.01
C ARG A 67 -1.22 -2.90 22.69
N TYR A 68 -0.92 -3.28 21.45
CA TYR A 68 0.38 -3.87 21.10
C TYR A 68 1.07 -3.23 19.89
N TYR A 69 0.31 -2.64 18.96
CA TYR A 69 0.85 -1.93 17.82
C TYR A 69 0.14 -0.58 17.71
N TYR A 70 0.91 0.50 17.68
CA TYR A 70 0.46 1.81 17.19
C TYR A 70 0.14 1.68 15.68
N ILE A 71 -0.94 0.97 15.34
CA ILE A 71 -1.54 0.92 14.02
C ILE A 71 -2.43 2.16 13.87
N GLY A 72 -1.83 3.31 14.11
CA GLY A 72 -2.45 4.59 13.84
C GLY A 72 -2.44 4.82 12.33
N GLY A 73 -3.58 4.53 11.68
CA GLY A 73 -3.77 4.70 10.25
C GLY A 73 -5.24 4.95 9.95
N GLY A 74 -5.56 6.17 9.55
CA GLY A 74 -6.90 6.62 9.22
C GLY A 74 -7.37 6.03 7.89
N PHE A 75 -8.63 6.29 7.54
CA PHE A 75 -9.24 5.84 6.28
C PHE A 75 -8.40 6.19 5.04
N ALA A 76 -7.72 7.34 5.06
CA ALA A 76 -6.86 7.77 3.96
C ALA A 76 -5.60 6.90 3.78
N GLN A 77 -5.24 6.06 4.77
CA GLN A 77 -4.11 5.14 4.71
C GLN A 77 -4.57 3.70 4.46
N SER A 78 -5.68 3.27 5.06
CA SER A 78 -6.20 1.90 4.92
C SER A 78 -6.76 1.64 3.52
N ILE A 79 -7.47 2.60 2.93
CA ILE A 79 -8.05 2.47 1.58
C ILE A 79 -6.96 2.25 0.53
N PRO A 80 -5.94 3.13 0.38
CA PRO A 80 -4.88 2.88 -0.58
C PRO A 80 -4.08 1.62 -0.23
N ALA A 81 -3.87 1.28 1.05
CA ALA A 81 -3.20 0.04 1.43
C ALA A 81 -3.90 -1.21 0.86
N ILE A 82 -5.23 -1.27 1.00
CA ILE A 82 -6.05 -2.37 0.46
C ILE A 82 -5.96 -2.40 -1.06
N LEU A 83 -6.13 -1.25 -1.72
CA LEU A 83 -6.06 -1.16 -3.19
C LEU A 83 -4.69 -1.57 -3.72
N MET A 84 -3.61 -1.09 -3.11
CA MET A 84 -2.25 -1.47 -3.48
C MET A 84 -2.01 -2.96 -3.25
N GLY A 85 -2.47 -3.51 -2.13
CA GLY A 85 -2.36 -4.94 -1.83
C GLY A 85 -3.10 -5.81 -2.84
N LEU A 86 -4.32 -5.42 -3.23
CA LEU A 86 -5.09 -6.10 -4.27
C LEU A 86 -4.39 -6.06 -5.62
N ILE A 87 -3.80 -4.92 -6.00
CA ILE A 87 -3.09 -4.78 -7.28
C ILE A 87 -1.79 -5.60 -7.28
N LEU A 88 -0.99 -5.54 -6.20
CA LEU A 88 0.25 -6.31 -6.08
C LEU A 88 -0.02 -7.83 -6.02
N LEU A 89 -1.20 -8.24 -5.55
CA LEU A 89 -1.67 -9.62 -5.52
C LEU A 89 -2.56 -9.99 -6.71
N ALA A 90 -2.59 -9.18 -7.77
CA ALA A 90 -3.46 -9.42 -8.93
C ALA A 90 -3.29 -10.83 -9.50
N ASP A 91 -2.06 -11.33 -9.61
CA ASP A 91 -1.78 -12.68 -10.11
C ASP A 91 -2.34 -13.80 -9.21
N PHE A 92 -2.45 -13.55 -7.90
CA PHE A 92 -3.06 -14.51 -6.98
C PHE A 92 -4.59 -14.49 -7.08
N PHE A 93 -5.18 -13.30 -7.16
CA PHE A 93 -6.64 -13.10 -7.19
C PHE A 93 -7.28 -13.28 -8.57
N ARG A 94 -6.49 -13.34 -9.65
CA ARG A 94 -6.95 -13.69 -11.01
C ARG A 94 -7.74 -15.01 -11.09
N LYS A 95 -7.57 -15.91 -10.11
CA LYS A 95 -8.35 -17.16 -10.00
C LYS A 95 -9.82 -16.92 -9.59
N HIS A 96 -10.19 -15.74 -9.11
CA HIS A 96 -11.56 -15.41 -8.69
C HIS A 96 -12.12 -14.35 -9.64
N LYS A 97 -13.19 -14.70 -10.38
CA LYS A 97 -13.74 -13.85 -11.44
C LYS A 97 -14.19 -12.46 -10.93
N ASP A 98 -14.75 -12.39 -9.73
CA ASP A 98 -15.24 -11.13 -9.17
C ASP A 98 -14.10 -10.20 -8.77
N LEU A 99 -13.04 -10.75 -8.15
CA LEU A 99 -11.86 -9.96 -7.78
C LEU A 99 -11.05 -9.56 -9.01
N ASP A 100 -10.92 -10.44 -10.02
CA ASP A 100 -10.28 -10.10 -11.29
C ASP A 100 -10.99 -8.94 -12.00
N HIS A 101 -12.33 -8.93 -11.99
CA HIS A 101 -13.11 -7.83 -12.55
C HIS A 101 -12.84 -6.51 -11.81
N PHE A 102 -12.84 -6.54 -10.47
CA PHE A 102 -12.55 -5.36 -9.66
C PHE A 102 -11.10 -4.86 -9.85
N ILE A 103 -10.13 -5.77 -9.87
CA ILE A 103 -8.71 -5.45 -10.05
C ILE A 103 -8.48 -4.80 -11.41
N LYS A 104 -9.13 -5.30 -12.47
CA LYS A 104 -9.06 -4.69 -13.81
C LYS A 104 -9.61 -3.26 -13.86
N GLN A 105 -10.63 -2.94 -13.05
CA GLN A 105 -11.16 -1.58 -12.97
C GLN A 105 -10.19 -0.61 -12.27
N ILE A 106 -9.45 -1.08 -11.27
CA ILE A 106 -8.50 -0.24 -10.50
C ILE A 106 -7.09 -0.22 -11.11
N GLU A 107 -6.72 -1.23 -11.90
CA GLU A 107 -5.42 -1.34 -12.57
C GLU A 107 -5.00 -0.08 -13.37
N PRO A 108 -5.87 0.59 -14.16
CA PRO A 108 -5.48 1.83 -14.85
C PRO A 108 -5.06 2.95 -13.89
N TYR A 109 -5.55 2.92 -12.65
CA TYR A 109 -5.23 3.91 -11.62
C TYR A 109 -4.06 3.50 -10.73
N LYS A 110 -3.38 2.37 -10.98
CA LYS A 110 -2.33 1.82 -10.10
C LYS A 110 -1.22 2.81 -9.75
N ILE A 111 -0.80 3.66 -10.69
CA ILE A 111 0.23 4.67 -10.46
C ILE A 111 -0.28 5.74 -9.49
N TRP A 112 -1.51 6.23 -9.68
CA TRP A 112 -2.14 7.21 -8.81
C TRP A 112 -2.40 6.66 -7.41
N ILE A 113 -2.86 5.41 -7.33
CA ILE A 113 -3.03 4.69 -6.07
C ILE A 113 -1.68 4.53 -5.36
N GLY A 114 -0.62 4.22 -6.11
CA GLY A 114 0.74 4.13 -5.57
C GLY A 114 1.25 5.46 -5.02
N PHE A 115 1.07 6.57 -5.76
CA PHE A 115 1.39 7.90 -5.24
C PHE A 115 0.59 8.25 -4.00
N TRP A 116 -0.70 7.89 -3.95
CA TRP A 116 -1.53 8.11 -2.77
C TRP A 116 -1.03 7.30 -1.57
N GLY A 117 -0.61 6.05 -1.77
CA GLY A 117 0.02 5.23 -0.74
C GLY A 117 1.31 5.84 -0.19
N ILE A 118 2.16 6.38 -1.07
CA ILE A 118 3.39 7.09 -0.69
C ILE A 118 3.06 8.34 0.13
N THR A 119 2.17 9.21 -0.37
CA THR A 119 1.84 10.46 0.32
C THR A 119 1.14 10.21 1.65
N ALA A 120 0.18 9.28 1.71
CA ALA A 120 -0.48 8.89 2.95
C ALA A 120 0.51 8.34 3.97
N GLY A 121 1.45 7.48 3.57
CA GLY A 121 2.50 6.97 4.46
C GLY A 121 3.44 8.06 4.94
N PHE A 122 3.88 8.97 4.06
CA PHE A 122 4.82 10.04 4.40
C PHE A 122 4.19 11.10 5.31
N ILE A 123 2.95 11.51 5.02
CA ILE A 123 2.19 12.46 5.84
C ILE A 123 1.93 11.85 7.23
N SER A 124 1.60 10.56 7.31
CA SER A 124 1.38 9.85 8.58
C SER A 124 2.65 9.81 9.45
N ILE A 125 3.83 9.65 8.83
CA ILE A 125 5.13 9.73 9.53
C ILE A 125 5.42 11.17 9.99
N LEU A 126 5.25 12.17 9.12
CA LEU A 126 5.58 13.57 9.42
C LEU A 126 4.64 14.20 10.46
N SER A 127 3.36 13.82 10.45
CA SER A 127 2.36 14.33 11.39
C SER A 127 2.37 13.63 12.75
N GLY A 128 3.40 12.80 13.03
CA GLY A 128 3.64 12.20 14.34
C GLY A 128 2.48 11.33 14.84
N CYS A 129 1.78 10.62 13.96
CA CYS A 129 0.58 9.85 14.31
C CYS A 129 -0.58 10.69 14.91
N ALA A 130 -0.58 12.03 14.78
CA ALA A 130 -1.57 12.88 15.46
C ALA A 130 -2.79 13.26 14.60
N PHE A 131 -2.67 13.27 13.26
CA PHE A 131 -3.72 13.82 12.39
C PHE A 131 -4.43 12.78 11.50
N LEU A 132 -3.84 11.60 11.37
CA LEU A 132 -4.25 10.55 10.44
C LEU A 132 -4.30 9.18 11.12
N CYS A 133 -4.56 9.12 12.43
CA CYS A 133 -4.81 7.90 13.19
C CYS A 133 -6.30 7.72 13.49
#